data_AF-A0A7W1N795-F1
#
_entry.id   AF-A0A7W1N795-F1
#
_cell.length_a   1.000
_cell.length_b   1.000
_cell.length_c   1.000
_cell.angle_alpha   90.00
_cell.angle_beta   90.00
_cell.angle_gamma   90.00
#
_symmetry.space_group_name_H-M   'P 1'
#
loop_
_entity.id
_entity.type
_entity.pdbx_description
1 polymer ?
#
loop_
_entity_poly.entity_id
_entity_poly.type
_entity_poly.pdbx_seq_one_letter_code
_entity_poly.pdbx_strand_id
1 'polypeptide(L)'
;MCVAVMLVVPRGVSPRRHYSLAAIAMAMTLWAILELPPARVRERICVSPSVAWGTEWSTLRRWAHAGRALVDLPAVITLREVAARVAQIAIGRAPPSLRTAPQVAQAFAGGTAMA
;
A
#
# COMPACT_ATOMS: atom_id res chain seq x y z
N MET A 1 17.98 -5.09 -32.05
CA MET A 1 17.98 -6.29 -31.18
C MET A 1 17.17 -5.96 -29.93
N CYS A 2 15.96 -6.51 -29.81
CA CYS A 2 15.10 -6.32 -28.63
C CYS A 2 15.34 -7.49 -27.67
N VAL A 3 15.94 -7.21 -26.51
CA VAL A 3 16.15 -8.22 -25.46
C VAL A 3 14.82 -8.38 -24.71
N ALA A 4 14.17 -9.53 -24.89
CA ALA A 4 12.97 -9.89 -24.16
C ALA A 4 13.35 -10.21 -22.70
N VAL A 5 13.09 -9.28 -21.79
CA VAL A 5 13.27 -9.50 -20.35
C VAL A 5 12.02 -10.20 -19.82
N MET A 6 12.14 -11.50 -19.54
CA MET A 6 11.09 -12.27 -18.89
C MET A 6 11.11 -11.97 -17.38
N LEU A 7 10.24 -11.06 -16.94
CA LEU A 7 10.04 -10.78 -15.51
C LEU A 7 9.21 -11.92 -14.90
N VAL A 8 9.86 -12.73 -14.06
CA VAL A 8 9.17 -13.67 -13.17
C VAL A 8 8.53 -12.84 -12.06
N VAL A 9 7.21 -12.69 -12.13
CA VAL A 9 6.44 -11.88 -11.17
C VAL A 9 5.80 -12.82 -10.13
N PRO A 10 6.15 -12.70 -8.82
CA PRO A 10 5.48 -13.44 -7.76
C PRO A 10 3.97 -13.16 -7.78
N ARG A 11 3.14 -14.15 -7.39
CA ARG A 11 1.66 -14.14 -7.43
C ARG A 11 0.97 -13.11 -6.52
N GLY A 12 1.54 -11.92 -6.34
CA GLY A 12 0.95 -10.80 -5.59
C GLY A 12 1.05 -9.45 -6.31
N VAL A 13 1.60 -9.41 -7.52
CA VAL A 13 1.70 -8.18 -8.31
C VAL A 13 0.56 -8.13 -9.32
N SER A 14 -0.28 -7.10 -9.20
CA SER A 14 -1.37 -6.87 -10.15
C SER A 14 -0.79 -6.55 -11.53
N PRO A 15 -1.21 -7.24 -12.61
CA PRO A 15 -0.78 -6.91 -13.97
C PRO A 15 -1.07 -5.43 -14.26
N ARG A 16 -0.06 -4.68 -14.73
CA ARG A 16 -0.12 -3.24 -15.04
C ARG A 16 -0.11 -2.28 -13.84
N ARG A 17 0.11 -2.75 -12.61
CA ARG A 17 0.39 -1.89 -11.44
C ARG A 17 1.77 -2.23 -10.89
N HIS A 18 2.70 -1.28 -10.90
CA HIS A 18 4.08 -1.45 -10.42
C HIS A 18 4.22 -1.80 -8.92
N TYR A 19 3.12 -2.14 -8.22
CA TYR A 19 3.06 -2.39 -6.79
C TYR A 19 2.08 -3.52 -6.47
N SER A 20 2.45 -4.40 -5.54
CA SER A 20 1.59 -5.46 -4.99
C SER A 20 0.53 -4.90 -4.03
N LEU A 21 -0.54 -5.66 -3.78
CA LEU A 21 -1.52 -5.29 -2.74
C LEU A 21 -0.88 -5.17 -1.35
N ALA A 22 0.14 -6.00 -1.07
CA ALA A 22 0.93 -5.89 0.15
C ALA A 22 1.68 -4.56 0.27
N ALA A 23 2.29 -4.08 -0.82
CA ALA A 23 2.96 -2.78 -0.84
C ALA A 23 1.95 -1.62 -0.70
N ILE A 24 0.77 -1.74 -1.30
CA ILE A 24 -0.30 -0.75 -1.15
C ILE A 24 -0.80 -0.71 0.31
N ALA A 25 -1.09 -1.87 0.91
CA ALA A 25 -1.52 -1.97 2.30
C ALA A 25 -0.47 -1.40 3.26
N MET A 26 0.81 -1.74 3.07
CA MET A 26 1.94 -1.19 3.81
C MET A 26 2.01 0.34 3.67
N ALA A 27 1.86 0.87 2.45
CA ALA A 27 1.87 2.32 2.21
C ALA A 27 0.70 3.03 2.90
N MET A 28 -0.50 2.43 2.92
CA MET A 28 -1.66 2.98 3.63
C MET A 28 -1.44 3.02 5.14
N THR A 29 -0.87 1.97 5.72
CA THR A 29 -0.52 1.93 7.15
C THR A 29 0.49 3.01 7.51
N LEU A 30 1.56 3.14 6.71
CA LEU A 30 2.59 4.17 6.93
C LEU A 30 2.01 5.59 6.86
N TRP A 31 1.10 5.84 5.92
CA TRP A 31 0.53 7.17 5.72
C TRP A 31 -0.57 7.55 6.70
N ALA A 32 -1.48 6.62 7.00
CA ALA A 32 -2.73 6.92 7.68
C ALA A 32 -2.73 6.52 9.15
N ILE A 33 -1.96 5.49 9.54
CA ILE A 33 -1.87 5.01 10.92
C ILE A 33 -0.61 5.56 11.58
N LEU A 34 0.54 5.49 10.89
CA LEU A 34 1.80 6.05 11.39
C LEU A 34 2.03 7.51 11.00
N GLU A 35 1.04 8.13 10.36
CA GLU A 35 0.98 9.55 10.00
C GLU A 35 2.20 10.10 9.24
N LEU A 36 2.94 9.23 8.54
CA LEU A 36 4.15 9.66 7.85
C LEU A 36 3.81 10.56 6.66
N PRO A 37 4.64 11.58 6.38
CA PRO A 37 4.46 12.42 5.21
C PRO A 37 4.69 11.61 3.92
N PRO A 38 3.97 11.91 2.81
CA PRO A 38 4.02 11.13 1.57
C PRO A 38 5.44 10.88 1.02
N ALA A 39 6.35 11.84 1.19
CA ALA A 39 7.76 11.69 0.80
C ALA A 39 8.44 10.53 1.54
N ARG A 40 8.26 10.44 2.87
CA ARG A 40 8.81 9.35 3.71
C ARG A 40 8.15 8.01 3.42
N VAL A 41 6.85 8.01 3.11
CA VAL A 41 6.18 6.77 2.67
C VAL A 41 6.79 6.29 1.36
N ARG A 42 7.01 7.20 0.39
CA ARG A 42 7.62 6.83 -0.89
C ARG A 42 9.05 6.30 -0.73
N GLU A 43 9.88 6.92 0.10
CA GLU A 43 11.23 6.44 0.42
C GLU A 43 11.23 5.01 0.98
N ARG A 44 10.22 4.65 1.80
CA ARG A 44 10.13 3.31 2.39
C ARG A 44 9.53 2.25 1.46
N ILE A 45 8.75 2.66 0.46
CA ILE A 45 8.06 1.74 -0.46
C ILE A 45 8.85 1.55 -1.76
N CYS A 46 9.52 2.59 -2.25
CA CYS A 46 10.28 2.54 -3.50
C CYS A 46 11.75 2.18 -3.24
N VAL A 47 12.23 1.14 -3.91
CA VAL A 47 13.61 0.61 -3.76
C VAL A 47 14.66 1.56 -4.33
N SER A 48 14.32 2.40 -5.30
CA SER A 48 15.25 3.36 -5.92
C SER A 48 14.67 4.78 -5.92
N PRO A 49 15.26 5.70 -5.12
CA PRO A 49 14.93 7.12 -5.20
C PRO A 49 15.34 7.71 -6.55
N SER A 50 14.39 8.32 -7.25
CA SER A 50 14.67 9.11 -8.47
C SER A 50 14.74 10.58 -8.11
N VAL A 51 15.64 11.33 -8.76
CA VAL A 51 15.83 12.77 -8.52
C VAL A 51 14.62 13.61 -8.97
N ALA A 52 13.75 13.06 -9.82
CA ALA A 52 12.53 13.72 -10.33
C ALA A 52 11.32 13.61 -9.36
N TRP A 53 11.59 13.27 -8.12
CA TRP A 53 10.62 12.97 -7.10
C TRP A 53 10.04 14.26 -6.51
N GLY A 54 8.92 14.72 -7.09
CA GLY A 54 8.12 15.79 -6.47
C GLY A 54 7.76 15.47 -5.02
N THR A 55 7.46 16.51 -4.22
CA THR A 55 7.07 16.41 -2.81
C THR A 55 5.73 15.69 -2.60
N GLU A 56 4.87 15.73 -3.62
CA GLU A 56 3.59 15.06 -3.62
C GLU A 56 3.64 13.68 -4.26
N TRP A 57 3.06 12.68 -3.57
CA TRP A 57 2.91 11.33 -4.11
C TRP A 57 1.45 11.08 -4.49
N SER A 58 1.05 11.53 -5.69
CA SER A 58 -0.32 11.41 -6.21
C SER A 58 -0.82 9.96 -6.28
N THR A 59 0.07 8.99 -6.43
CA THR A 59 -0.25 7.55 -6.39
C THR A 59 -0.91 7.13 -5.09
N LEU A 60 -0.46 7.65 -3.94
CA LEU A 60 -1.01 7.33 -2.63
C LEU A 60 -2.48 7.78 -2.53
N ARG A 61 -2.78 8.98 -3.02
CA ARG A 61 -4.16 9.50 -3.10
C ARG A 61 -5.02 8.68 -4.05
N ARG A 62 -4.50 8.27 -5.22
CA ARG A 62 -5.22 7.40 -6.16
C ARG A 62 -5.58 6.06 -5.54
N TRP A 63 -4.65 5.44 -4.81
CA TRP A 63 -4.92 4.18 -4.12
C TRP A 63 -5.97 4.34 -3.02
N ALA A 64 -5.91 5.41 -2.23
CA ALA A 64 -6.94 5.68 -1.22
C ALA A 64 -8.31 5.92 -1.88
N HIS A 65 -8.34 6.61 -3.01
CA HIS A 65 -9.58 6.82 -3.74
C HIS A 65 -10.19 5.52 -4.27
N ALA A 66 -9.36 4.62 -4.81
CA ALA A 66 -9.79 3.27 -5.23
C ALA A 66 -10.23 2.41 -4.03
N GLY A 67 -9.57 2.58 -2.88
CA GLY A 67 -9.91 1.90 -1.64
C GLY A 67 -11.30 2.25 -1.09
N ARG A 68 -11.92 3.36 -1.53
CA ARG A 68 -13.31 3.68 -1.17
C ARG A 68 -14.29 2.57 -1.57
N ALA A 69 -14.02 1.85 -2.66
CA ALA A 69 -14.85 0.71 -3.07
C ALA A 69 -14.76 -0.50 -2.12
N LEU A 70 -13.74 -0.54 -1.26
CA LEU A 70 -13.49 -1.66 -0.32
C LEU A 70 -14.01 -1.35 1.09
N VAL A 71 -14.48 -0.13 1.34
CA VAL A 71 -14.87 0.32 2.67
C VAL A 71 -16.24 0.97 2.61
N ASP A 72 -17.16 0.49 3.43
CA ASP A 72 -18.46 1.13 3.59
C ASP A 72 -18.30 2.29 4.57
N LEU A 73 -18.04 3.49 4.02
CA LEU A 73 -17.81 4.70 4.80
C LEU A 73 -18.63 5.87 4.23
N PRO A 74 -19.03 6.84 5.07
CA PRO A 74 -19.77 8.02 4.63
C PRO A 74 -19.05 8.80 3.52
N ALA A 75 -19.79 9.48 2.64
CA ALA A 75 -19.19 10.24 1.53
C ALA A 75 -18.22 11.36 2.00
N VAL A 76 -18.46 11.92 3.19
CA VAL A 76 -17.74 13.09 3.73
C VAL A 76 -16.36 12.77 4.31
N ILE A 77 -15.94 11.50 4.32
CA ILE A 77 -14.63 11.16 4.90
C ILE A 77 -13.44 11.57 4.02
N THR A 78 -12.34 11.85 4.70
CA THR A 78 -11.05 12.15 4.10
C THR A 78 -10.41 10.91 3.48
N LEU A 79 -9.54 11.10 2.48
CA LEU A 79 -8.77 10.00 1.90
C LEU A 79 -7.85 9.30 2.91
N ARG A 80 -7.42 10.02 3.96
CA ARG A 80 -6.58 9.44 5.02
C ARG A 80 -7.39 8.46 5.87
N GLU A 81 -8.65 8.77 6.17
CA GLU A 81 -9.54 7.84 6.90
C GLU A 81 -9.88 6.60 6.05
N VAL A 82 -10.11 6.76 4.75
CA VAL A 82 -10.25 5.63 3.82
C VAL A 82 -9.01 4.73 3.89
N ALA A 83 -7.82 5.33 3.80
CA ALA A 83 -6.56 4.61 3.89
C ALA A 83 -6.38 3.90 5.23
N ALA A 84 -6.73 4.53 6.35
CA ALA A 84 -6.69 3.91 7.67
C ALA A 84 -7.61 2.68 7.72
N ARG A 85 -8.83 2.77 7.18
CA ARG A 85 -9.77 1.65 7.15
C ARG A 85 -9.27 0.49 6.29
N VAL A 86 -8.74 0.78 5.11
CA VAL A 86 -8.13 -0.24 4.23
C VAL A 86 -6.94 -0.91 4.96
N ALA A 87 -6.09 -0.12 5.63
CA ALA A 87 -4.97 -0.63 6.41
C ALA A 87 -5.42 -1.52 7.57
N GLN A 88 -6.46 -1.14 8.32
CA GLN A 88 -7.04 -1.95 9.39
C GLN A 88 -7.59 -3.28 8.88
N ILE A 89 -8.28 -3.28 7.74
CA ILE A 89 -8.78 -4.50 7.09
C ILE A 89 -7.61 -5.43 6.71
N ALA A 90 -6.52 -4.87 6.16
CA ALA A 90 -5.33 -5.64 5.86
C ALA A 90 -4.69 -6.21 7.15
N ILE A 91 -4.49 -5.39 8.18
CA ILE A 91 -3.95 -5.83 9.48
C ILE A 91 -4.79 -6.96 10.08
N GLY A 92 -6.12 -6.84 10.03
CA GLY A 92 -7.04 -7.87 10.52
C GLY A 92 -6.95 -9.22 9.78
N ARG A 93 -6.44 -9.22 8.54
CA ARG A 93 -6.18 -10.43 7.74
C ARG A 93 -4.78 -11.02 7.94
N ALA A 94 -3.94 -10.39 8.75
CA ALA A 94 -2.61 -10.92 9.04
C ALA A 94 -2.71 -12.27 9.79
N PRO A 95 -1.78 -13.22 9.54
CA PRO A 95 -1.70 -14.46 10.30
C PRO A 95 -1.63 -14.23 11.82
N PRO A 96 -2.26 -15.07 12.66
CA PRO A 96 -2.23 -14.91 14.12
C PRO A 96 -0.82 -14.84 14.72
N SER A 97 0.16 -15.51 14.08
CA SER A 97 1.58 -15.49 14.46
C SER A 97 2.22 -14.10 14.39
N LEU A 98 1.62 -13.15 13.67
CA LEU A 98 2.15 -11.78 13.50
C LEU A 98 1.44 -10.75 14.39
N ARG A 99 0.54 -11.15 15.30
CA ARG A 99 -0.22 -10.20 16.14
C ARG A 99 0.64 -9.30 17.02
N THR A 100 1.81 -9.77 17.43
CA THR A 100 2.79 -9.00 18.22
C THR A 100 3.78 -8.22 17.35
N ALA A 101 3.81 -8.46 16.04
CA ALA A 101 4.69 -7.77 15.11
C ALA A 101 4.22 -6.32 14.88
N PRO A 102 5.09 -5.42 14.39
CA PRO A 102 4.68 -4.06 14.03
C PRO A 102 3.50 -4.04 13.04
N GLN A 103 2.59 -3.08 13.18
CA GLN A 103 1.40 -2.95 12.33
C GLN A 103 1.71 -2.91 10.83
N VAL A 104 2.87 -2.39 10.43
CA VAL A 104 3.35 -2.35 9.04
C VAL A 104 3.58 -3.77 8.50
N ALA A 105 4.17 -4.66 9.31
CA ALA A 105 4.41 -6.05 8.95
C ALA A 105 3.10 -6.85 8.89
N GLN A 106 2.18 -6.58 9.82
CA GLN A 106 0.83 -7.15 9.79
C GLN A 106 0.07 -6.72 8.53
N ALA A 107 0.09 -5.43 8.18
CA ALA A 107 -0.55 -4.90 6.99
C ALA A 107 0.04 -5.47 5.70
N PHE A 108 1.36 -5.63 5.62
CA PHE A 108 2.01 -6.27 4.49
C PHE A 108 1.54 -7.72 4.33
N ALA A 109 1.62 -8.52 5.40
CA ALA A 109 1.20 -9.93 5.38
C ALA A 109 -0.29 -10.08 5.06
N GLY A 110 -1.17 -9.30 5.69
CA GLY A 110 -2.59 -9.34 5.37
C GLY A 110 -2.90 -8.83 3.96
N GLY A 111 -2.14 -7.87 3.45
CA GLY A 111 -2.24 -7.42 2.05
C GLY A 111 -1.79 -8.49 1.04
N THR A 112 -0.86 -9.38 1.40
CA THR A 112 -0.54 -10.57 0.57
C THR A 112 -1.68 -11.59 0.56
N ALA A 113 -2.43 -11.72 1.65
CA ALA A 113 -3.57 -12.63 1.75
C ALA A 113 -4.84 -12.12 1.04
N MET A 114 -4.82 -10.87 0.54
CA MET A 114 -5.91 -10.25 -0.23
C MET A 114 -5.72 -10.37 -1.75
N ALA A 115 -4.54 -10.81 -2.21
CA ALA A 115 -4.18 -10.96 -3.62
C ALA A 115 -4.59 -12.33 -4.17
#